data_AF-A0A8J6DL36-F1
#
_entry.id   AF-A0A8J6DL36-F1
#
_cell.length_a   1.000
_cell.length_b   1.000
_cell.length_c   1.000
_cell.angle_alpha   90.00
_cell.angle_beta   90.00
_cell.angle_gamma   90.00
#
_symmetry.space_group_name_H-M   'P 1'
#
loop_
_entity.id
_entity.type
_entity.pdbx_description
1 polymer ?
#
loop_
_entity_poly.entity_id
_entity_poly.type
_entity_poly.pdbx_seq_one_letter_code
_entity_poly.pdbx_strand_id
1 'polypeptide(L)'
;MLLRSSGKLNVGTKKEDGESTAPTPRPKILHCKCHHHCPEDSVNNICSTDGYCFTMIEEDDSGMPVVTSGCLGLEGSDFQCRDTPIPHQRRSIECCTERNECNKDLHPTLPPLKNG
;
A
#
# COMPACT_ATOMS: atom_id res chain seq x y z
N MET A 1 23.82 -54.69 44.68
CA MET A 1 23.14 -54.06 45.83
C MET A 1 23.92 -52.81 46.21
N LEU A 2 23.28 -51.64 46.19
CA LEU A 2 23.48 -50.53 47.11
C LEU A 2 22.26 -49.60 46.93
N LEU A 3 21.54 -49.40 48.04
CA LEU A 3 20.27 -48.70 48.15
C LEU A 3 20.49 -47.26 48.66
N ARG A 4 19.61 -46.35 48.22
CA ARG A 4 19.06 -45.14 48.89
C ARG A 4 19.94 -43.87 49.00
N SER A 5 19.45 -42.75 48.45
CA SER A 5 18.54 -41.76 49.08
C SER A 5 18.14 -40.70 48.04
N SER A 6 16.87 -40.52 47.61
CA SER A 6 15.82 -39.68 48.21
C SER A 6 16.26 -38.29 48.68
N GLY A 7 15.87 -37.27 47.91
CA GLY A 7 15.90 -35.84 48.24
C GLY A 7 14.98 -35.07 47.30
N LYS A 8 13.73 -34.87 47.71
CA LYS A 8 12.66 -34.16 47.00
C LYS A 8 12.53 -32.77 47.59
N LEU A 9 12.74 -31.72 46.79
CA LEU A 9 12.22 -30.38 47.07
C LEU A 9 11.51 -29.87 45.82
N ASN A 10 10.20 -29.76 45.98
CA ASN A 10 9.24 -29.27 45.04
C ASN A 10 9.03 -27.79 45.36
N VAL A 11 9.37 -26.88 44.45
CA VAL A 11 8.83 -25.52 44.44
C VAL A 11 8.29 -25.32 43.03
N GLY A 12 6.97 -25.41 42.92
CA GLY A 12 6.23 -24.96 41.75
C GLY A 12 6.07 -23.45 41.74
N THR A 13 5.19 -23.01 40.84
CA THR A 13 4.77 -21.63 40.52
C THR A 13 5.83 -20.79 39.79
N LYS A 14 5.60 -20.24 38.60
CA LYS A 14 4.35 -19.95 37.87
C LYS A 14 4.68 -19.88 36.37
N LYS A 15 3.75 -20.39 35.55
CA LYS A 15 3.63 -20.07 34.13
C LYS A 15 3.42 -18.56 33.98
N GLU A 16 4.21 -17.93 33.12
CA GLU A 16 3.77 -16.80 32.31
C GLU A 16 4.26 -17.08 30.89
N ASP A 17 3.49 -17.91 30.18
CA ASP A 17 3.42 -17.88 28.72
C ASP A 17 2.85 -16.49 28.37
N GLY A 18 3.74 -15.49 28.33
CA GLY A 18 3.48 -14.17 27.80
C GLY A 18 3.39 -14.26 26.29
N GLU A 19 2.34 -14.92 25.80
CA GLU A 19 1.92 -14.82 24.42
C GLU A 19 1.54 -13.36 24.18
N SER A 20 2.54 -12.61 23.69
CA SER A 20 2.41 -11.24 23.23
C SER A 20 1.48 -11.23 22.02
N THR A 21 0.18 -11.32 22.28
CA THR A 21 -0.89 -10.96 21.35
C THR A 21 -0.95 -9.44 21.30
N ALA A 22 0.14 -8.82 20.79
CA ALA A 22 0.01 -7.50 20.20
C ALA A 22 -1.03 -7.65 19.09
N PRO A 23 -2.15 -6.90 19.11
CA PRO A 23 -3.09 -6.93 18.01
C PRO A 23 -2.32 -6.60 16.74
N THR A 24 -2.25 -7.53 15.79
CA THR A 24 -1.78 -7.22 14.45
C THR A 24 -2.56 -5.99 14.00
N PRO A 25 -1.92 -4.86 13.66
CA PRO A 25 -2.63 -3.67 13.25
C PRO A 25 -3.56 -4.06 12.11
N ARG A 26 -4.87 -3.92 12.31
CA ARG A 26 -5.82 -4.12 11.21
C ARG A 26 -5.38 -3.18 10.09
N PRO A 27 -5.23 -3.67 8.84
CA PRO A 27 -4.88 -2.81 7.73
C PRO A 27 -5.87 -1.64 7.70
N LYS A 28 -5.37 -0.42 7.70
CA LYS A 28 -6.25 0.75 7.59
C LYS A 28 -6.83 0.74 6.18
N ILE A 29 -8.15 0.63 6.08
CA ILE A 29 -8.83 0.76 4.79
C ILE A 29 -8.81 2.25 4.43
N LEU A 30 -8.16 2.57 3.33
CA LEU A 30 -8.05 3.89 2.74
C LEU A 30 -9.06 4.02 1.60
N HIS A 31 -9.78 5.13 1.56
CA HIS A 31 -10.69 5.46 0.46
C HIS A 31 -10.06 6.49 -0.46
N CYS A 32 -10.14 6.28 -1.78
CA CYS A 32 -9.48 7.11 -2.78
C CYS A 32 -10.46 7.56 -3.85
N LYS A 33 -10.20 8.71 -4.49
CA LYS A 33 -10.85 9.02 -5.76
C LYS A 33 -10.35 8.08 -6.82
N CYS A 34 -11.24 7.63 -7.70
CA CYS A 34 -10.85 6.96 -8.92
C CYS A 34 -11.43 7.69 -10.13
N HIS A 35 -10.74 7.58 -11.26
CA HIS A 35 -11.19 8.07 -12.56
C HIS A 35 -10.49 7.22 -13.63
N HIS A 36 -11.23 6.80 -14.66
CA HIS A 36 -10.79 5.86 -15.70
C HIS A 36 -10.53 4.41 -15.21
N HIS A 37 -9.88 4.23 -14.05
CA HIS A 37 -9.59 2.93 -13.42
C HIS A 37 -10.44 2.68 -12.17
N CYS A 38 -11.73 2.98 -12.24
CA CYS A 38 -12.65 2.63 -11.16
C CYS A 38 -13.14 1.17 -11.32
N PRO A 39 -13.23 0.40 -10.22
CA PRO A 39 -13.90 -0.88 -10.26
C PRO A 39 -15.41 -0.70 -10.52
N GLU A 40 -16.05 -1.71 -11.11
CA GLU A 40 -17.44 -1.62 -11.60
C GLU A 40 -18.46 -1.40 -10.46
N ASP A 41 -18.13 -1.86 -9.26
CA ASP A 41 -18.92 -1.70 -8.04
C ASP A 41 -18.66 -0.35 -7.31
N SER A 42 -17.79 0.51 -7.86
CA SER A 42 -17.50 1.80 -7.25
C SER A 42 -18.72 2.72 -7.25
N VAL A 43 -19.03 3.27 -6.08
CA VAL A 43 -20.07 4.29 -5.93
C VAL A 43 -19.39 5.66 -5.78
N ASN A 44 -19.90 6.67 -6.48
CA ASN A 44 -19.38 8.05 -6.44
C ASN A 44 -17.91 8.21 -6.86
N ASN A 45 -17.40 7.30 -7.70
CA ASN A 45 -16.00 7.26 -8.12
C ASN A 45 -15.04 7.17 -6.91
N ILE A 46 -15.35 6.24 -5.99
CA ILE A 46 -14.53 5.92 -4.81
C ILE A 46 -14.14 4.46 -4.88
N CYS A 47 -12.86 4.17 -4.65
CA CYS A 47 -12.35 2.83 -4.43
C CYS A 47 -11.80 2.71 -3.00
N SER A 48 -11.69 1.49 -2.48
CA SER A 48 -11.14 1.21 -1.15
C SER A 48 -9.91 0.31 -1.28
N THR A 49 -8.89 0.53 -0.47
CA THR A 49 -7.64 -0.24 -0.50
C THR A 49 -6.95 -0.33 0.85
N ASP A 50 -6.05 -1.29 1.00
CA ASP A 50 -5.12 -1.41 2.13
C ASP A 50 -3.74 -0.77 1.84
N GLY A 51 -3.52 -0.30 0.61
CA GLY A 51 -2.29 0.32 0.16
C GLY A 51 -2.40 1.83 0.01
N TYR A 52 -2.35 2.31 -1.24
CA TYR A 52 -2.13 3.72 -1.59
C TYR A 52 -3.24 4.24 -2.49
N CYS A 53 -3.57 5.52 -2.35
CA CYS A 53 -4.23 6.25 -3.43
C CYS A 53 -3.18 6.72 -4.43
N PHE A 54 -3.53 6.78 -5.72
CA PHE A 54 -2.64 7.31 -6.75
C PHE A 54 -3.35 8.31 -7.65
N THR A 55 -2.54 9.19 -8.25
CA THR A 55 -2.87 9.97 -9.45
C THR A 55 -1.72 9.83 -10.44
N MET A 56 -2.05 9.57 -11.70
CA MET A 56 -1.08 9.37 -12.78
C MET A 56 -1.45 10.25 -13.97
N ILE A 57 -0.44 10.80 -14.63
CA ILE A 57 -0.57 11.46 -15.92
C ILE A 57 0.23 10.68 -16.96
N GLU A 58 -0.36 10.42 -18.12
CA GLU A 58 0.25 9.67 -19.21
C GLU A 58 -0.15 10.28 -20.55
N GLU A 59 0.75 10.27 -21.54
CA GLU A 59 0.39 10.60 -22.92
C GLU A 59 -0.30 9.43 -23.59
N ASP A 60 -1.47 9.66 -24.17
CA ASP A 60 -2.13 8.68 -25.04
C ASP A 60 -1.45 8.58 -26.42
N ASP A 61 -1.96 7.71 -27.29
CA ASP A 61 -1.44 7.50 -28.65
C ASP A 61 -1.49 8.77 -29.52
N SER A 62 -2.29 9.77 -29.15
CA SER A 62 -2.38 11.07 -29.82
C SER A 62 -1.41 12.10 -29.24
N GLY A 63 -0.65 11.74 -28.21
CA GLY A 63 0.24 12.63 -27.47
C GLY A 63 -0.49 13.56 -26.50
N MET A 64 -1.76 13.29 -26.19
CA MET A 64 -2.56 14.10 -25.28
C MET A 64 -2.38 13.63 -23.84
N PRO A 65 -2.21 14.54 -22.86
CA PRO A 65 -2.10 14.16 -21.46
C PRO A 65 -3.45 13.66 -20.92
N VAL A 66 -3.47 12.43 -20.45
CA VAL A 66 -4.60 11.79 -19.79
C VAL A 66 -4.28 11.60 -18.32
N VAL A 67 -5.15 12.10 -17.45
CA VAL A 67 -5.03 11.96 -15.99
C VAL A 67 -5.97 10.85 -15.50
N THR A 68 -5.39 9.90 -14.78
CA THR A 68 -6.10 8.80 -14.13
C THR A 68 -5.82 8.79 -12.65
N SER A 69 -6.72 8.19 -11.87
CA SER A 69 -6.56 8.07 -10.42
C SER A 69 -7.24 6.81 -9.93
N GLY A 70 -6.83 6.32 -8.76
CA GLY A 70 -7.45 5.14 -8.17
C GLY A 70 -6.71 4.62 -6.94
N CYS A 71 -6.81 3.31 -6.77
CA CYS A 71 -6.30 2.57 -5.63
C CYS A 71 -5.22 1.59 -6.06
N LEU A 72 -4.16 1.48 -5.28
CA LEU A 72 -3.14 0.44 -5.39
C LEU A 72 -3.13 -0.39 -4.11
N GLY A 73 -3.19 -1.71 -4.24
CA GLY A 73 -2.99 -2.61 -3.10
C GLY A 73 -1.60 -2.43 -2.48
N LEU A 74 -1.45 -2.84 -1.21
CA LEU A 74 -0.18 -2.70 -0.51
C LEU A 74 0.96 -3.48 -1.19
N GLU A 75 0.69 -4.70 -1.65
CA GLU A 75 1.67 -5.54 -2.32
C GLU A 75 2.10 -4.93 -3.68
N GLY A 76 3.41 -4.77 -3.87
CA GLY A 76 3.98 -4.22 -5.10
C GLY A 76 3.84 -2.71 -5.28
N SER A 77 3.17 -2.01 -4.36
CA SER A 77 3.04 -0.53 -4.39
C SER A 77 4.38 0.19 -4.42
N ASP A 78 5.41 -0.34 -3.74
CA ASP A 78 6.77 0.22 -3.74
C ASP A 78 7.40 0.32 -5.14
N PHE A 79 6.99 -0.56 -6.06
CA PHE A 79 7.44 -0.55 -7.45
C PHE A 79 6.52 0.28 -8.34
N GLN A 80 5.21 0.26 -8.06
CA GLN A 80 4.20 0.97 -8.86
C GLN A 80 4.20 2.48 -8.60
N CYS A 81 4.44 2.91 -7.36
CA CYS A 81 4.52 4.33 -6.96
C CYS A 81 5.85 4.99 -7.31
N ARG A 82 6.63 4.39 -8.23
CA ARG A 82 7.90 4.94 -8.71
C ARG A 82 7.84 5.11 -10.22
N ASP A 83 8.24 6.29 -10.68
CA ASP A 83 8.39 6.58 -12.10
C ASP A 83 9.51 5.72 -12.69
N THR A 84 9.10 4.67 -13.40
CA THR A 84 10.01 3.87 -14.22
C THR A 84 9.99 4.42 -15.65
N PRO A 85 11.12 4.92 -16.18
CA PRO A 85 11.19 5.43 -17.55
C PRO A 85 10.86 4.32 -18.55
N ILE A 86 9.81 4.52 -19.34
CA ILE A 86 9.44 3.63 -20.44
C ILE A 86 9.84 4.32 -21.75
N PRO A 87 10.58 3.65 -22.67
CA PRO A 87 10.88 4.20 -23.97
C PRO A 87 9.60 4.60 -24.72
N HIS A 88 9.61 5.79 -25.33
CA HIS A 88 8.49 6.31 -26.13
C HIS A 88 7.17 6.56 -25.38
N GLN A 89 7.16 6.54 -24.04
CA GLN A 89 5.99 6.83 -23.23
C GLN A 89 6.34 7.83 -22.13
N ARG A 90 5.65 8.97 -22.09
CA ARG A 90 5.79 9.95 -21.02
C ARG A 90 4.68 9.71 -20.01
N ARG A 91 5.07 9.35 -18.80
CA ARG A 91 4.15 9.21 -17.67
C ARG A 91 4.80 9.67 -16.38
N SER A 92 3.98 10.08 -15.43
CA SER A 92 4.39 10.29 -14.05
C SER A 92 3.27 9.88 -13.09
N ILE A 93 3.61 9.22 -11.98
CA ILE A 93 2.68 8.77 -10.95
C ILE A 93 3.09 9.29 -9.57
N GLU A 94 2.11 9.75 -8.81
CA GLU A 94 2.26 10.11 -7.41
C GLU A 94 1.29 9.28 -6.55
N CYS A 95 1.74 8.91 -5.35
CA CYS A 95 0.98 8.10 -4.40
C CYS A 95 0.91 8.76 -3.02
N CYS A 96 -0.17 8.50 -2.28
CA CYS A 96 -0.44 9.10 -0.98
C CYS A 96 -1.20 8.15 -0.04
N THR A 97 -1.06 8.35 1.27
CA THR A 97 -1.71 7.53 2.34
C THR A 97 -2.14 8.34 3.57
N GLU A 98 -1.88 9.64 3.59
CA GLU A 98 -2.03 10.48 4.78
C GLU A 98 -3.48 10.68 5.21
N ARG A 99 -4.44 10.59 4.28
CA ARG A 99 -5.88 10.71 4.55
C ARG A 99 -6.73 10.15 3.40
N ASN A 100 -8.01 9.90 3.69
CA ASN A 100 -8.98 9.54 2.66
C ASN A 100 -9.06 10.62 1.57
N GLU A 101 -9.15 10.18 0.33
CA GLU A 101 -9.20 10.99 -0.88
C GLU A 101 -8.01 11.95 -1.03
N CYS A 102 -6.85 11.60 -0.44
CA CYS A 102 -5.62 12.39 -0.55
C CYS A 102 -5.21 12.66 -2.01
N ASN A 103 -5.52 11.73 -2.90
CA ASN A 103 -5.14 11.82 -4.30
C ASN A 103 -5.86 12.92 -5.10
N LYS A 104 -6.84 13.61 -4.49
CA LYS A 104 -7.43 14.84 -5.06
C LYS A 104 -6.44 15.98 -5.20
N ASP A 105 -5.44 16.04 -4.32
CA ASP A 105 -4.45 17.13 -4.32
C ASP A 105 -3.16 16.76 -5.05
N LEU A 106 -3.07 15.54 -5.57
CA LEU A 106 -1.92 15.10 -6.35
C LEU A 106 -2.07 15.63 -7.78
N HIS A 107 -1.03 16.31 -8.26
CA HIS A 107 -0.99 16.95 -9.56
C HIS A 107 0.33 16.62 -10.28
N PRO A 108 0.58 15.33 -10.59
CA PRO A 108 1.79 14.93 -11.29
C PRO A 108 1.88 15.61 -12.65
N THR A 109 3.11 15.89 -13.08
CA THR A 109 3.40 16.52 -14.38
C THR A 109 4.19 15.58 -15.27
N LEU A 110 3.92 15.61 -16.58
CA LEU A 110 4.70 14.81 -17.53
C LEU A 110 6.19 15.17 -17.46
N PRO A 111 7.10 14.18 -17.52
CA PRO A 111 8.52 14.44 -17.57
C PRO A 111 8.86 15.31 -18.79
N PRO A 112 9.89 16.17 -18.72
CA PRO A 112 10.24 17.06 -19.84
C PRO A 112 10.57 16.26 -21.11
N LEU A 113 10.29 16.85 -22.27
CA LEU A 113 10.74 16.30 -23.55
C LEU A 113 12.26 16.22 -23.53
N LYS A 114 12.81 15.02 -23.77
CA LYS A 114 14.24 14.90 -24.04
C LYS A 114 14.48 15.53 -25.41
N ASN A 115 15.06 16.73 -25.42
CA ASN A 115 15.61 17.30 -26.64
C ASN A 115 16.71 16.33 -27.12
N GLY A 116 16.49 15.72 -28.28
CA GLY A 116 17.46 14.84 -28.94
C GLY A 116 18.68 15.60 -29.42
#